data_AF-A0A916CZJ1-F1
#
_entry.id   AF-A0A916CZJ1-F1
#
_cell.length_a   1.000
_cell.length_b   1.000
_cell.length_c   1.000
_cell.angle_alpha   90.00
_cell.angle_beta   90.00
_cell.angle_gamma   90.00
#
_symmetry.space_group_name_H-M   'P 1'
#
loop_
_entity.id
_entity.type
_entity.pdbx_description
1 polymer ?
#
loop_
_entity_poly.entity_id
_entity_poly.type
_entity_poly.pdbx_seq_one_letter_code
_entity_poly.pdbx_strand_id
1 'polypeptide(L)'
;MKRIIILTTGGTIAMRADAHAGGAIPLLTSADFADALPHDLADIRVEAFSNLPSAHFTLDQVWNLSRRVAALVADDTVDGVVVTHGTDTLEESAYLCDLTIDTQKPIVFTGAMRTASQIGYEGFANLAAAIQVAASNDARGLGALVVFNDEIHAARDVTKTHTTALATFKSPEWG
;
A
#
# COMPACT_ATOMS: atom_id res chain seq x y z
N MET A 1 8.60 -19.52 3.63
CA MET A 1 8.49 -18.18 3.02
C MET A 1 7.32 -17.48 3.67
N LYS A 2 7.44 -16.19 4.02
CA LYS A 2 6.36 -15.43 4.68
C LYS A 2 5.19 -15.26 3.72
N ARG A 3 3.95 -15.46 4.18
CA ARG A 3 2.75 -15.21 3.36
C ARG A 3 2.28 -13.78 3.51
N ILE A 4 2.30 -13.03 2.40
CA ILE A 4 1.92 -11.62 2.37
C ILE A 4 0.69 -11.44 1.48
N ILE A 5 -0.32 -10.78 2.03
CA ILE A 5 -1.51 -10.40 1.27
C ILE A 5 -1.36 -8.96 0.80
N ILE A 6 -1.46 -8.74 -0.51
CA ILE A 6 -1.55 -7.41 -1.11
C ILE A 6 -3.02 -7.08 -1.31
N LEU A 7 -3.53 -6.13 -0.55
CA LEU A 7 -4.90 -5.64 -0.63
C LEU A 7 -4.93 -4.36 -1.48
N THR A 8 -5.54 -4.43 -2.67
CA THR A 8 -5.55 -3.30 -3.60
C THR A 8 -6.81 -2.45 -3.46
N THR A 9 -6.65 -1.14 -3.34
CA THR A 9 -7.77 -0.18 -3.21
C THR A 9 -7.95 0.70 -4.45
N GLY A 10 -7.06 0.55 -5.44
CA GLY A 10 -6.95 1.41 -6.62
C GLY A 10 -5.80 2.40 -6.49
N GLY A 11 -6.03 3.62 -6.96
CA GLY A 11 -5.02 4.66 -7.00
C GLY A 11 -4.00 4.52 -8.13
N THR A 12 -3.17 5.54 -8.25
CA THR A 12 -2.19 5.76 -9.31
C THR A 12 -1.20 4.60 -9.51
N ILE A 13 -0.85 3.89 -8.43
CA ILE A 13 0.03 2.70 -8.44
C ILE A 13 -0.56 1.52 -9.22
N ALA A 14 -1.88 1.43 -9.32
CA ALA A 14 -2.55 0.31 -9.97
C ALA A 14 -3.12 0.68 -11.34
N MET A 15 -2.70 1.79 -11.96
CA MET A 15 -3.32 2.32 -13.18
C MET A 15 -2.34 2.53 -14.34
N ARG A 16 -2.77 2.14 -15.54
CA ARG A 16 -2.12 2.44 -16.84
C ARG A 16 -3.04 3.32 -17.67
N ALA A 17 -2.50 4.27 -18.41
CA ALA A 17 -3.24 4.93 -19.47
C ALA A 17 -3.57 3.92 -20.59
N ASP A 18 -4.82 3.91 -21.04
CA ASP A 18 -5.25 3.15 -22.21
C ASP A 18 -5.95 4.07 -23.21
N ALA A 19 -5.36 4.19 -24.39
CA ALA A 19 -5.82 5.08 -25.44
C ALA A 19 -7.16 4.62 -26.07
N HIS A 20 -7.50 3.33 -25.97
CA HIS A 20 -8.76 2.80 -26.52
C HIS A 20 -9.92 2.97 -25.53
N ALA A 21 -9.64 2.86 -24.22
CA ALA A 21 -10.61 3.14 -23.16
C ALA A 21 -10.82 4.63 -22.89
N GLY A 22 -9.97 5.50 -23.46
CA GLY A 22 -10.05 6.96 -23.28
C GLY A 22 -9.70 7.43 -21.86
N GLY A 23 -8.94 6.64 -21.10
CA GLY A 23 -8.67 6.90 -19.68
C GLY A 23 -7.72 5.90 -19.03
N ALA A 24 -7.58 6.00 -17.71
CA ALA A 24 -6.76 5.08 -16.93
C ALA A 24 -7.51 3.77 -16.66
N ILE A 25 -6.89 2.62 -16.96
CA ILE A 25 -7.40 1.29 -16.65
C ILE A 25 -6.54 0.64 -15.56
N PRO A 26 -7.08 -0.31 -14.77
CA PRO A 26 -6.29 -1.10 -13.84
C PRO A 26 -5.15 -1.81 -14.57
N LEU A 27 -3.92 -1.59 -14.11
CA LEU A 27 -2.70 -2.17 -14.67
C LEU A 27 -2.48 -3.61 -14.20
N LEU A 28 -2.90 -3.95 -12.97
CA LEU A 28 -2.29 -5.06 -12.25
C LEU A 28 -3.30 -6.18 -11.96
N THR A 29 -3.22 -7.24 -12.76
CA THR A 29 -3.69 -8.56 -12.35
C THR A 29 -2.66 -9.21 -11.42
N SER A 30 -3.04 -10.28 -10.72
CA SER A 30 -2.12 -11.07 -9.90
C SER A 30 -0.89 -11.56 -10.68
N ALA A 31 -1.01 -11.74 -12.02
CA ALA A 31 0.07 -12.15 -12.90
C ALA A 31 1.06 -11.01 -13.20
N ASP A 32 0.57 -9.79 -13.40
CA ASP A 32 1.44 -8.62 -13.67
C ASP A 32 2.35 -8.31 -12.46
N PHE A 33 1.87 -8.60 -11.24
CA PHE A 33 2.69 -8.51 -10.02
C PHE A 33 3.78 -9.57 -9.95
N ALA A 34 3.50 -10.79 -10.43
CA ALA A 34 4.46 -11.88 -10.38
C ALA A 34 5.65 -11.65 -11.32
N ASP A 35 5.42 -11.02 -12.47
CA ASP A 35 6.49 -10.73 -13.44
C ASP A 35 7.33 -9.49 -13.06
N ALA A 36 6.75 -8.55 -12.32
CA ALA A 36 7.39 -7.28 -11.97
C ALA A 36 8.14 -7.28 -10.62
N LEU A 37 7.89 -8.27 -9.76
CA LEU A 37 8.48 -8.37 -8.42
C LEU A 37 9.43 -9.59 -8.32
N PRO A 38 10.52 -9.49 -7.55
CA PRO A 38 11.39 -10.63 -7.31
C PRO A 38 10.63 -11.82 -6.68
N HIS A 39 10.77 -12.99 -7.28
CA HIS A 39 10.02 -14.20 -6.91
C HIS A 39 10.38 -14.78 -5.52
N ASP A 40 11.46 -14.30 -4.90
CA ASP A 40 12.01 -14.80 -3.65
C ASP A 40 11.62 -13.95 -2.42
N LEU A 41 10.86 -12.87 -2.61
CA LEU A 41 10.45 -11.96 -1.52
C LEU A 41 9.48 -12.61 -0.51
N ALA A 42 8.40 -13.22 -0.99
CA ALA A 42 7.31 -13.73 -0.16
C ALA A 42 6.36 -14.66 -0.96
N ASP A 43 5.55 -15.47 -0.26
CA ASP A 43 4.36 -16.12 -0.85
C ASP A 43 3.26 -15.06 -0.96
N ILE A 44 3.17 -14.41 -2.11
CA ILE A 44 2.30 -13.27 -2.36
C ILE A 44 0.91 -13.73 -2.81
N ARG A 45 -0.13 -13.17 -2.21
CA ARG A 45 -1.51 -13.27 -2.68
C ARG A 45 -2.08 -11.88 -2.87
N VAL A 46 -2.82 -11.67 -3.95
CA VAL A 46 -3.42 -10.38 -4.28
C VAL A 46 -4.92 -10.48 -4.09
N GLU A 47 -5.49 -9.51 -3.39
CA GLU A 47 -6.92 -9.35 -3.20
C GLU A 47 -7.35 -7.95 -3.59
N ALA A 48 -8.37 -7.84 -4.44
CA ALA A 48 -8.97 -6.57 -4.79
C ALA A 48 -10.04 -6.18 -3.76
N PHE A 49 -9.83 -5.06 -3.07
CA PHE A 49 -10.82 -4.47 -2.16
C PHE A 49 -11.72 -3.48 -2.89
N SER A 50 -11.11 -2.55 -3.63
CA SER A 50 -11.81 -1.55 -4.43
C SER A 50 -10.91 -1.06 -5.57
N ASN A 51 -11.46 -0.21 -6.43
CA ASN A 51 -10.73 0.46 -7.50
C ASN A 51 -11.20 1.91 -7.61
N LEU A 52 -10.96 2.70 -6.56
CA LEU A 52 -11.37 4.10 -6.49
C LEU A 52 -10.14 5.01 -6.32
N PRO A 53 -10.19 6.26 -6.82
CA PRO A 53 -9.29 7.30 -6.37
C PRO A 53 -9.42 7.47 -4.84
N SER A 54 -8.30 7.61 -4.15
CA SER A 54 -8.28 7.76 -2.69
C SER A 54 -9.05 8.99 -2.21
N ALA A 55 -9.07 10.07 -3.01
CA ALA A 55 -9.88 11.27 -2.76
C ALA A 55 -11.40 11.01 -2.75
N HIS A 56 -11.87 9.87 -3.26
CA HIS A 56 -13.28 9.47 -3.25
C HIS A 56 -13.61 8.50 -2.12
N PHE A 57 -12.65 8.14 -1.26
CA PHE A 57 -12.92 7.27 -0.13
C PHE A 57 -13.84 7.96 0.87
N THR A 58 -14.96 7.32 1.19
CA THR A 58 -15.82 7.73 2.30
C THR A 58 -15.32 7.13 3.61
N LEU A 59 -15.72 7.71 4.75
CA LEU A 59 -15.40 7.13 6.07
C LEU A 59 -15.85 5.67 6.18
N ASP A 60 -17.02 5.32 5.63
CA ASP A 60 -17.48 3.92 5.60
C ASP A 60 -16.55 3.01 4.79
N GLN A 61 -16.00 3.50 3.68
CA GLN A 61 -15.04 2.74 2.88
C GLN A 61 -13.71 2.56 3.60
N VAL A 62 -13.18 3.60 4.23
CA VAL A 62 -11.94 3.51 5.04
C VAL A 62 -12.16 2.58 6.24
N TRP A 63 -13.32 2.65 6.89
CA TRP A 63 -13.69 1.73 7.98
C TRP A 63 -13.79 0.27 7.50
N ASN A 64 -14.41 0.04 6.34
CA ASN A 64 -14.48 -1.28 5.73
C ASN A 64 -13.09 -1.82 5.34
N LEU A 65 -12.20 -0.95 4.87
CA LEU A 65 -10.81 -1.29 4.59
C LEU A 65 -10.10 -1.76 5.86
N SER A 66 -10.17 -0.98 6.95
CA SER A 66 -9.60 -1.37 8.25
C SER A 66 -10.15 -2.72 8.72
N ARG A 67 -11.48 -2.95 8.66
CA ARG A 67 -12.09 -4.24 9.02
C ARG A 67 -11.55 -5.39 8.17
N ARG A 68 -11.31 -5.16 6.87
CA ARG A 68 -10.76 -6.20 6.01
C ARG A 68 -9.30 -6.51 6.36
N VAL A 69 -8.48 -5.49 6.59
CA VAL A 69 -7.09 -5.66 7.03
C VAL A 69 -7.05 -6.40 8.37
N ALA A 70 -7.91 -6.04 9.33
CA ALA A 70 -8.03 -6.71 10.62
C ALA A 70 -8.34 -8.21 10.46
N ALA A 71 -9.28 -8.55 9.56
CA ALA A 71 -9.61 -9.95 9.28
C ALA A 71 -8.43 -10.71 8.64
N LEU A 72 -7.64 -10.07 7.77
CA LEU A 72 -6.47 -10.67 7.15
C LEU A 72 -5.36 -10.94 8.17
N VAL A 73 -5.05 -9.98 9.05
CA VAL A 73 -4.01 -10.19 10.07
C VAL A 73 -4.45 -11.15 11.19
N ALA A 74 -5.76 -11.37 11.37
CA ALA A 74 -6.27 -12.39 12.29
C ALA A 74 -6.12 -13.83 11.75
N ASP A 75 -5.91 -14.03 10.45
CA ASP A 75 -5.67 -15.33 9.84
C ASP A 75 -4.24 -15.82 10.14
N ASP A 76 -4.10 -16.93 10.85
CA ASP A 76 -2.81 -17.53 11.22
C ASP A 76 -1.95 -17.95 10.02
N THR A 77 -2.53 -18.10 8.84
CA THR A 77 -1.79 -18.40 7.61
C THR A 77 -1.19 -17.16 6.96
N VAL A 78 -1.58 -15.96 7.39
CA VAL A 78 -1.05 -14.67 6.91
C VAL A 78 0.00 -14.15 7.88
N ASP A 79 1.16 -13.76 7.35
CA ASP A 79 2.26 -13.19 8.13
C ASP A 79 2.27 -11.66 8.15
N GLY A 80 1.72 -11.00 7.12
CA GLY A 80 1.67 -9.54 6.98
C GLY A 80 0.77 -9.10 5.83
N VAL A 81 0.38 -7.82 5.84
CA VAL A 81 -0.51 -7.22 4.84
C VAL A 81 0.14 -5.98 4.23
N VAL A 82 0.10 -5.88 2.91
CA VAL A 82 0.44 -4.67 2.16
C VAL A 82 -0.82 -4.07 1.57
N VAL A 83 -1.07 -2.78 1.74
CA VAL A 83 -2.21 -2.07 1.16
C VAL A 83 -1.69 -1.09 0.11
N THR A 84 -2.04 -1.32 -1.16
CA THR A 84 -1.76 -0.33 -2.21
C THR A 84 -2.89 0.70 -2.23
N HIS A 85 -2.55 1.96 -2.06
CA HIS A 85 -3.50 3.06 -1.90
C HIS A 85 -3.15 4.29 -2.74
N GLY A 86 -4.16 5.08 -3.09
CA GLY A 86 -3.93 6.40 -3.65
C GLY A 86 -3.34 7.35 -2.61
N THR A 87 -2.42 8.22 -3.03
CA THR A 87 -1.59 9.00 -2.10
C THR A 87 -2.32 10.14 -1.42
N ASP A 88 -3.48 10.57 -1.91
CA ASP A 88 -4.17 11.76 -1.38
C ASP A 88 -4.74 11.57 0.03
N THR A 89 -5.14 10.34 0.38
CA THR A 89 -5.74 10.02 1.70
C THR A 89 -5.10 8.75 2.31
N LEU A 90 -3.87 8.45 1.88
CA LEU A 90 -3.12 7.28 2.33
C LEU A 90 -2.82 7.37 3.83
N GLU A 91 -2.33 8.52 4.29
CA GLU A 91 -2.01 8.76 5.71
C GLU A 91 -3.22 8.58 6.62
N GLU A 92 -4.40 9.03 6.20
CA GLU A 92 -5.65 8.91 6.96
C GLU A 92 -6.06 7.43 7.12
N SER A 93 -5.99 6.67 6.03
CA SER A 93 -6.35 5.25 6.02
C SER A 93 -5.37 4.39 6.81
N ALA A 94 -4.07 4.71 6.70
CA ALA A 94 -3.01 4.06 7.47
C ALA A 94 -3.18 4.34 8.96
N TYR A 95 -3.43 5.60 9.33
CA TYR A 95 -3.60 5.99 10.73
C TYR A 95 -4.87 5.39 11.35
N LEU A 96 -5.97 5.27 10.60
CA LEU A 96 -7.14 4.54 11.09
C LEU A 96 -6.79 3.08 11.42
N CYS A 97 -6.04 2.40 10.55
CA CYS A 97 -5.63 1.02 10.79
C CYS A 97 -4.72 0.91 12.02
N ASP A 98 -3.79 1.85 12.20
CA ASP A 98 -2.92 1.95 13.39
C ASP A 98 -3.73 2.04 14.69
N LEU A 99 -4.80 2.83 14.70
CA LEU A 99 -5.64 3.03 15.88
C LEU A 99 -6.61 1.90 16.18
N THR A 100 -6.99 1.10 15.17
CA THR A 100 -8.14 0.20 15.26
C THR A 100 -7.79 -1.29 15.24
N ILE A 101 -6.56 -1.64 14.86
CA ILE A 101 -6.14 -3.02 14.68
C ILE A 101 -5.07 -3.38 15.72
N ASP A 102 -5.45 -4.18 16.71
CA ASP A 102 -4.51 -4.75 17.68
C ASP A 102 -3.87 -6.03 17.10
N THR A 103 -2.67 -5.89 16.53
CA THR A 103 -1.91 -7.00 15.99
C THR A 103 -0.40 -6.78 16.12
N GLN A 104 0.34 -7.89 16.16
CA GLN A 104 1.79 -7.88 16.04
C GLN A 104 2.27 -8.12 14.60
N LYS A 105 1.36 -8.47 13.68
CA LYS A 105 1.71 -8.71 12.27
C LYS A 105 1.87 -7.37 11.54
N PRO A 106 2.88 -7.21 10.66
CA PRO A 106 3.08 -5.96 9.94
C PRO A 106 1.89 -5.60 9.03
N ILE A 107 1.50 -4.32 9.06
CA ILE A 107 0.55 -3.71 8.13
C ILE A 107 1.27 -2.55 7.44
N VAL A 108 1.42 -2.62 6.13
CA VAL A 108 2.22 -1.66 5.36
C VAL A 108 1.40 -1.04 4.25
N PHE A 109 1.23 0.28 4.28
CA PHE A 109 0.60 1.05 3.21
C PHE A 109 1.66 1.54 2.23
N THR A 110 1.32 1.57 0.95
CA THR A 110 2.18 2.14 -0.09
C THR A 110 1.37 2.64 -1.28
N GLY A 111 2.03 3.35 -2.20
CA GLY A 111 1.41 3.93 -3.37
C GLY A 111 2.43 4.43 -4.39
N ALA A 112 1.98 5.26 -5.33
CA ALA A 112 2.82 5.91 -6.33
C ALA A 112 2.30 7.32 -6.60
N MET A 113 3.22 8.25 -6.83
CA MET A 113 2.94 9.61 -7.29
C MET A 113 2.77 9.65 -8.80
N ARG A 114 3.40 8.73 -9.54
CA ARG A 114 3.26 8.59 -11.00
C ARG A 114 2.41 7.39 -11.39
N THR A 115 1.65 7.54 -12.47
CA THR A 115 0.96 6.42 -13.12
C THR A 115 1.98 5.51 -13.81
N ALA A 116 1.64 4.24 -14.01
CA ALA A 116 2.55 3.28 -14.63
C ALA A 116 2.89 3.57 -16.10
N SER A 117 2.19 4.51 -16.73
CA SER A 117 2.48 4.99 -18.08
C SER A 117 3.53 6.11 -18.12
N GLN A 118 3.89 6.70 -16.98
CA GLN A 118 4.85 7.80 -16.92
C GLN A 118 6.28 7.29 -16.80
N ILE A 119 7.21 7.98 -17.48
CA ILE A 119 8.64 7.71 -17.36
C ILE A 119 9.07 7.93 -15.90
N GLY A 120 9.85 6.98 -15.37
CA GLY A 120 10.31 7.01 -13.99
C GLY A 120 9.25 6.54 -12.98
N TYR A 121 8.25 5.77 -13.41
CA TYR A 121 7.29 5.14 -12.50
C TYR A 121 7.98 4.36 -11.37
N GLU A 122 7.66 4.73 -10.14
CA GLU A 122 8.28 4.23 -8.91
C GLU A 122 7.43 3.19 -8.17
N GLY A 123 6.19 2.93 -8.59
CA GLY A 123 5.26 2.12 -7.81
C GLY A 123 5.69 0.67 -7.61
N PHE A 124 6.42 0.05 -8.54
CA PHE A 124 6.99 -1.28 -8.33
C PHE A 124 8.11 -1.30 -7.28
N ALA A 125 8.94 -0.26 -7.24
CA ALA A 125 9.99 -0.14 -6.23
C ALA A 125 9.38 0.05 -4.84
N ASN A 126 8.43 0.98 -4.72
CA ASN A 126 7.66 1.20 -3.49
C ASN A 126 6.96 -0.07 -3.00
N LEU A 127 6.31 -0.81 -3.92
CA LEU A 127 5.65 -2.06 -3.59
C LEU A 127 6.62 -3.16 -3.15
N ALA A 128 7.74 -3.32 -3.85
CA ALA A 128 8.76 -4.31 -3.48
C ALA A 128 9.32 -4.01 -2.07
N ALA A 129 9.61 -2.75 -1.77
CA ALA A 129 10.03 -2.31 -0.44
C ALA A 129 8.94 -2.58 0.61
N ALA A 130 7.68 -2.27 0.31
CA ALA A 130 6.55 -2.52 1.22
C ALA A 130 6.38 -4.02 1.54
N ILE A 131 6.55 -4.90 0.54
CA ILE A 131 6.50 -6.35 0.73
C ILE A 131 7.67 -6.83 1.60
N GLN A 132 8.88 -6.30 1.39
CA GLN A 132 10.04 -6.62 2.24
C GLN A 132 9.79 -6.25 3.69
N VAL A 133 9.25 -5.05 3.95
CA VAL A 133 8.88 -4.60 5.29
C VAL A 133 7.79 -5.50 5.87
N ALA A 134 6.75 -5.82 5.10
CA ALA A 134 5.66 -6.68 5.56
C ALA A 134 6.11 -8.12 5.88
N ALA A 135 7.18 -8.60 5.23
CA ALA A 135 7.79 -9.90 5.48
C ALA A 135 8.84 -9.88 6.60
N SER A 136 9.26 -8.71 7.08
CA SER A 136 10.30 -8.58 8.09
C SER A 136 9.79 -8.92 9.49
N ASN A 137 10.60 -9.68 10.25
CA ASN A 137 10.32 -9.89 11.67
C ASN A 137 10.54 -8.62 12.50
N ASP A 138 11.40 -7.71 12.04
CA ASP A 138 11.73 -6.46 12.75
C ASP A 138 10.60 -5.43 12.65
N ALA A 139 9.69 -5.60 11.68
CA ALA A 139 8.51 -4.74 11.51
C ALA A 139 7.33 -5.15 12.41
N ARG A 140 7.46 -6.24 13.18
CA ARG A 140 6.38 -6.74 14.04
C ARG A 140 6.15 -5.80 15.21
N GLY A 141 4.89 -5.47 15.48
CA GLY A 141 4.49 -4.64 16.62
C GLY A 141 4.84 -3.16 16.50
N LEU A 142 5.24 -2.68 15.32
CA LEU A 142 5.53 -1.26 15.07
C LEU A 142 4.30 -0.42 14.72
N GLY A 143 3.09 -0.99 14.81
CA GLY A 143 1.87 -0.36 14.33
C GLY A 143 1.72 -0.47 12.80
N ALA A 144 0.84 0.35 12.23
CA ALA A 144 0.74 0.48 10.78
C ALA A 144 1.87 1.38 10.25
N LEU A 145 2.45 0.99 9.12
CA LEU A 145 3.57 1.68 8.50
C LEU A 145 3.19 2.20 7.12
N VAL A 146 3.87 3.27 6.68
CA VAL A 146 3.84 3.75 5.30
C VAL A 146 5.22 3.59 4.70
N VAL A 147 5.33 2.86 3.59
CA VAL A 147 6.59 2.70 2.85
C VAL A 147 6.48 3.44 1.53
N PHE A 148 7.38 4.40 1.33
CA PHE A 148 7.37 5.26 0.16
C PHE A 148 8.77 5.83 -0.10
N ASN A 149 9.24 5.79 -1.35
CA ASN A 149 10.51 6.41 -1.74
C ASN A 149 11.69 5.98 -0.85
N ASP A 150 11.82 4.67 -0.63
CA ASP A 150 12.85 4.03 0.23
C ASP A 150 12.85 4.46 1.71
N GLU A 151 11.80 5.13 2.17
CA GLU A 151 11.59 5.51 3.57
C GLU A 151 10.46 4.68 4.19
N ILE A 152 10.58 4.39 5.50
CA ILE A 152 9.59 3.66 6.30
C ILE A 152 9.12 4.61 7.40
N HIS A 153 7.84 4.94 7.41
CA HIS A 153 7.26 5.87 8.38
C HIS A 153 6.21 5.19 9.26
N ALA A 154 6.10 5.63 10.51
CA ALA A 154 4.94 5.32 11.34
C ALA A 154 3.70 6.03 10.77
N ALA A 155 2.57 5.32 10.66
CA ALA A 155 1.33 5.89 10.14
C ALA A 155 0.82 7.10 10.95
N ARG A 156 1.18 7.16 12.23
CA ARG A 156 0.81 8.26 13.14
C ARG A 156 1.39 9.62 12.75
N ASP A 157 2.61 9.64 12.23
CA ASP A 157 3.38 10.88 12.05
C ASP A 157 3.54 11.27 10.58
N VAL A 158 3.34 10.33 9.66
CA VAL A 158 3.57 10.53 8.24
C VAL A 158 2.48 11.40 7.60
N THR A 159 2.89 12.32 6.73
CA THR A 159 1.97 13.13 5.93
C THR A 159 2.55 13.45 4.55
N LYS A 160 1.67 13.63 3.55
CA LYS A 160 1.98 14.05 2.19
C LYS A 160 2.25 15.56 2.16
N THR A 161 3.53 15.92 2.12
CA THR A 161 3.98 17.32 2.19
C THR A 161 3.98 18.07 0.86
N HIS A 162 3.84 17.36 -0.26
CA HIS A 162 3.87 17.92 -1.60
C HIS A 162 2.88 17.26 -2.56
N THR A 163 2.31 18.04 -3.46
CA THR A 163 1.34 17.59 -4.46
C THR A 163 1.91 16.72 -5.59
N THR A 164 3.23 16.72 -5.85
CA THR A 164 3.83 16.12 -7.05
C THR A 164 5.22 15.52 -6.84
N ALA A 165 5.97 15.91 -5.81
CA ALA A 165 7.28 15.36 -5.52
C ALA A 165 7.18 13.86 -5.15
N LEU A 166 8.19 13.06 -5.51
CA LEU A 166 8.23 11.63 -5.19
C LEU A 166 8.47 11.39 -3.70
N ALA A 167 9.41 12.14 -3.13
CA ALA A 167 9.74 12.15 -1.70
C ALA A 167 8.74 13.01 -0.90
N THR A 168 7.43 12.85 -1.15
CA THR A 168 6.38 13.70 -0.56
C THR A 168 5.97 13.26 0.85
N PHE A 169 5.99 11.96 1.14
CA PHE A 169 5.70 11.48 2.48
C PHE A 169 6.90 11.75 3.39
N LYS A 170 6.60 12.40 4.52
CA LYS A 170 7.56 12.77 5.58
C LYS A 170 6.87 12.60 6.92
N SER A 171 7.62 12.36 7.99
CA SER A 171 7.11 12.49 9.36
C SER A 171 7.73 13.72 10.03
N PRO A 172 7.13 14.92 9.86
CA PRO A 172 7.68 16.15 10.41
C PRO A 172 7.97 16.02 11.91
N GLU A 173 9.09 16.58 12.37
CA GLU A 173 9.57 16.54 13.76
C GLU A 173 10.04 15.17 14.29
N TRP A 174 9.76 14.05 13.61
CA TRP A 174 10.03 12.70 14.13
C TRP A 174 10.80 11.78 13.17
N GLY A 175 10.86 12.07 11.86
CA GLY A 175 11.55 11.25 10.85
C GLY A 175 11.16 11.54 9.41
#